data_AF-A0A936MMB7-F1
#
_entry.id   AF-A0A936MMB7-F1
#
_cell.length_a   1.000
_cell.length_b   1.000
_cell.length_c   1.000
_cell.angle_alpha   90.00
_cell.angle_beta   90.00
_cell.angle_gamma   90.00
#
_symmetry.space_group_name_H-M   'P 1'
#
loop_
_entity.id
_entity.type
_entity.pdbx_description
1 polymer ?
#
loop_
_entity_poly.entity_id
_entity_poly.type
_entity_poly.pdbx_seq_one_letter_code
_entity_poly.pdbx_strand_id
1 'polypeptide(L)'
;MADKLTLKKISVESIGNAIELAEHYRLLNEPAQAESICRDILAVDSKHVEAKKILLLALSDQVIGGASPDVVRAALDLAAGLPDEYERLYYTGVVHEREGRAHVHREGTFAYSKLQRAAELFEQAERIRPPGNDAAILRYNACVRAIETHRLRAPVDDGDGLLE
;
A
#
# COMPACT_ATOMS: atom_id res chain seq x y z
N MET A 1 33.32 17.54 -17.62
CA MET A 1 32.01 17.33 -18.28
C MET A 1 31.41 16.10 -17.63
N ALA A 2 30.36 16.26 -16.82
CA ALA A 2 29.67 15.09 -16.28
C ALA A 2 28.95 14.41 -17.44
N ASP A 3 29.25 13.14 -17.69
CA ASP A 3 28.53 12.33 -18.66
C ASP A 3 27.04 12.35 -18.30
N LYS A 4 26.20 12.72 -19.27
CA LYS A 4 24.76 12.90 -19.04
C LYS A 4 24.09 11.54 -18.96
N LEU A 5 23.95 11.01 -17.75
CA LEU A 5 23.20 9.78 -17.49
C LEU A 5 21.73 9.99 -17.87
N THR A 6 21.17 9.04 -18.63
CA THR A 6 19.77 9.02 -19.05
C THR A 6 19.19 7.63 -18.88
N LEU A 7 17.88 7.54 -18.61
CA LEU A 7 17.20 6.25 -18.47
C LEU A 7 17.18 5.51 -19.82
N LYS A 8 17.56 4.23 -19.78
CA LYS A 8 17.47 3.33 -20.94
C LYS A 8 16.12 2.63 -20.90
N LYS A 9 15.38 2.67 -22.01
CA LYS A 9 14.11 1.96 -22.13
C LYS A 9 14.36 0.46 -22.23
N ILE A 10 13.61 -0.33 -21.47
CA ILE A 10 13.55 -1.78 -21.63
C ILE A 10 12.79 -2.14 -22.91
N SER A 11 12.98 -3.36 -23.42
CA SER A 11 12.22 -3.85 -24.58
C SER A 11 10.85 -4.39 -24.13
N VAL A 12 9.85 -4.36 -25.01
CA VAL A 12 8.49 -4.86 -24.69
C VAL A 12 8.52 -6.35 -24.34
N GLU A 13 9.39 -7.12 -25.01
CA GLU A 13 9.56 -8.55 -24.79
C GLU A 13 10.12 -8.87 -23.40
N SER A 14 10.80 -7.90 -22.76
CA SER A 14 11.38 -8.08 -21.43
C SER A 14 10.39 -7.84 -20.29
N ILE A 15 9.19 -7.33 -20.55
CA ILE A 15 8.20 -6.95 -19.53
C ILE A 15 7.88 -8.13 -18.60
N GLY A 16 7.65 -9.33 -19.14
CA GLY A 16 7.34 -10.52 -18.32
C GLY A 16 8.44 -10.82 -17.29
N ASN A 17 9.70 -10.89 -17.74
CA ASN A 17 10.85 -11.10 -16.86
C ASN A 17 11.04 -9.94 -15.87
N ALA A 18 10.78 -8.70 -16.28
CA ALA A 18 10.86 -7.55 -15.40
C ALA A 18 9.80 -7.59 -14.28
N ILE A 19 8.60 -8.09 -14.55
CA ILE A 19 7.57 -8.33 -13.51
C ILE A 19 8.08 -9.33 -12.47
N GLU A 20 8.58 -10.49 -12.91
CA GLU A 20 9.11 -11.53 -12.01
C GLU A 20 10.26 -10.99 -11.14
N LEU A 21 11.17 -10.20 -11.73
CA LEU A 21 12.23 -9.54 -10.97
C LEU A 21 11.68 -8.54 -9.95
N ALA A 22 10.70 -7.71 -10.31
CA ALA A 22 10.11 -6.75 -9.40
C ALA A 22 9.44 -7.43 -8.19
N GLU A 23 8.74 -8.54 -8.41
CA GLU A 23 8.19 -9.35 -7.33
C GLU A 23 9.29 -9.96 -6.45
N HIS A 24 10.34 -10.52 -7.07
CA HIS A 24 11.46 -11.12 -6.35
C HIS A 24 12.17 -10.09 -5.46
N TYR A 25 12.52 -8.92 -5.98
CA TYR A 25 13.14 -7.86 -5.18
C TYR A 25 12.24 -7.40 -4.03
N ARG A 26 10.92 -7.31 -4.24
CA ARG A 26 9.98 -7.00 -3.15
C ARG A 26 10.00 -8.07 -2.05
N LEU A 27 10.04 -9.36 -2.43
CA LEU A 27 10.13 -10.47 -1.47
C LEU A 27 11.47 -10.53 -0.72
N LEU A 28 12.55 -10.02 -1.33
CA LEU A 28 13.85 -9.81 -0.67
C LEU A 28 13.90 -8.57 0.22
N ASN A 29 12.77 -7.88 0.40
CA ASN A 29 12.67 -6.63 1.14
C ASN A 29 13.54 -5.50 0.53
N GLU A 30 13.64 -5.48 -0.80
CA GLU A 30 14.27 -4.41 -1.60
C GLU A 30 13.22 -3.59 -2.38
N PRO A 31 12.30 -2.88 -1.69
CA PRO A 31 11.16 -2.24 -2.35
C PRO A 31 11.57 -1.09 -3.29
N ALA A 32 12.68 -0.39 -3.03
CA ALA A 32 13.17 0.65 -3.93
C ALA A 32 13.58 0.09 -5.30
N GLN A 33 14.15 -1.12 -5.33
CA GLN A 33 14.51 -1.80 -6.58
C GLN A 33 13.27 -2.28 -7.33
N ALA A 34 12.29 -2.84 -6.61
CA ALA A 34 11.00 -3.23 -7.18
C ALA A 34 10.25 -2.01 -7.78
N GLU A 35 10.25 -0.88 -7.08
CA GLU A 35 9.70 0.39 -7.57
C GLU A 35 10.38 0.83 -8.87
N SER A 36 11.71 0.85 -8.89
CA SER A 36 12.49 1.26 -10.08
C SER A 36 12.09 0.44 -11.30
N ILE A 37 12.04 -0.89 -11.17
CA ILE A 37 11.68 -1.79 -12.26
C ILE A 37 10.23 -1.54 -12.72
N CYS A 38 9.29 -1.36 -11.79
CA CYS A 38 7.90 -1.10 -12.16
C CYS A 38 7.74 0.23 -12.92
N ARG A 39 8.53 1.26 -12.57
CA ARG A 39 8.53 2.53 -13.32
C ARG A 39 9.05 2.35 -14.74
N ASP A 40 10.06 1.52 -14.96
CA ASP A 40 10.57 1.20 -16.30
C ASP A 40 9.53 0.43 -17.13
N ILE A 41 8.81 -0.52 -16.53
CA ILE A 41 7.70 -1.22 -17.19
C ILE A 41 6.61 -0.22 -17.57
N LEU A 42 6.18 0.65 -16.65
CA LEU A 42 5.11 1.61 -16.89
C LEU A 42 5.49 2.74 -17.86
N ALA A 43 6.78 2.99 -18.06
CA ALA A 43 7.27 3.88 -19.10
C ALA A 43 7.13 3.28 -20.52
N VAL A 44 7.08 1.96 -20.63
CA VAL A 44 6.86 1.22 -21.88
C VAL A 44 5.37 0.91 -22.09
N ASP A 45 4.69 0.43 -21.05
CA ASP A 45 3.25 0.17 -21.02
C ASP A 45 2.61 0.76 -19.75
N SER A 46 2.08 1.97 -19.89
CA SER A 46 1.45 2.72 -18.79
C SER A 46 0.14 2.11 -18.28
N LYS A 47 -0.43 1.12 -18.98
CA LYS A 47 -1.67 0.44 -18.60
C LYS A 47 -1.43 -0.94 -18.00
N HIS A 48 -0.18 -1.38 -17.87
CA HIS A 48 0.16 -2.68 -17.32
C HIS A 48 -0.30 -2.83 -15.86
N VAL A 49 -1.39 -3.59 -15.65
CA VAL A 49 -2.08 -3.69 -14.35
C VAL A 49 -1.18 -4.30 -13.27
N GLU A 50 -0.44 -5.36 -13.59
CA GLU A 50 0.40 -6.06 -12.60
C GLU A 50 1.55 -5.18 -12.09
N ALA A 51 2.23 -4.45 -12.98
CA ALA A 51 3.25 -3.47 -12.60
C ALA A 51 2.70 -2.38 -11.66
N LYS A 52 1.45 -1.93 -11.85
CA LYS A 52 0.81 -0.97 -10.94
C LYS A 52 0.58 -1.55 -9.55
N LYS A 53 0.12 -2.81 -9.46
CA LYS A 53 -0.05 -3.50 -8.18
C LYS A 53 1.27 -3.69 -7.45
N ILE A 54 2.30 -4.12 -8.17
CA ILE A 54 3.64 -4.30 -7.59
C ILE A 54 4.21 -2.96 -7.14
N LEU A 55 4.08 -1.90 -7.95
CA LEU A 55 4.51 -0.54 -7.60
C LEU A 55 3.79 -0.03 -6.35
N LEU A 56 2.46 -0.19 -6.26
CA LEU A 56 1.68 0.16 -5.09
C LEU A 56 2.21 -0.54 -3.83
N LEU A 57 2.46 -1.85 -3.93
CA LEU A 57 2.99 -2.63 -2.82
C LEU A 57 4.39 -2.16 -2.44
N ALA A 58 5.28 -1.94 -3.41
CA ALA A 58 6.64 -1.45 -3.16
C ALA A 58 6.65 -0.05 -2.52
N LEU A 59 5.78 0.86 -2.96
CA LEU A 59 5.65 2.19 -2.34
C LEU A 59 5.15 2.09 -0.90
N SER A 60 4.15 1.25 -0.65
CA SER A 60 3.60 1.08 0.70
C SER A 60 4.53 0.31 1.64
N ASP A 61 5.39 -0.59 1.14
CA ASP A 61 6.45 -1.22 1.94
C ASP A 61 7.47 -0.19 2.47
N GLN A 62 7.74 0.86 1.69
CA GLN A 62 8.66 1.94 2.10
C GLN A 62 8.07 2.83 3.21
N VAL A 63 6.75 2.84 3.41
CA VAL A 63 6.08 3.65 4.45
C VAL A 63 6.51 3.24 5.85
N ILE A 64 6.77 1.94 6.08
CA ILE A 64 7.24 1.41 7.37
C ILE A 64 8.62 1.97 7.74
N GLY A 65 9.39 2.48 6.78
CA GLY A 65 10.68 3.15 6.99
C GLY A 65 10.61 4.66 7.25
N GLY A 66 9.42 5.24 7.33
CA GLY A 66 9.23 6.70 7.46
C GLY A 66 9.09 7.43 6.12
N ALA A 67 8.45 6.80 5.13
CA ALA A 67 8.23 7.44 3.82
C ALA A 67 7.37 8.72 3.93
N SER A 68 7.56 9.61 2.96
CA SER A 68 6.85 10.88 2.90
C SER A 68 5.34 10.69 2.63
N PRO A 69 4.50 11.66 3.02
CA PRO A 69 3.08 11.69 2.64
C PRO A 69 2.84 11.54 1.14
N ASP A 70 3.78 11.97 0.29
CA ASP A 70 3.69 11.83 -1.17
C ASP A 70 3.77 10.37 -1.64
N VAL A 71 4.56 9.53 -0.97
CA VAL A 71 4.65 8.09 -1.27
C VAL A 71 3.33 7.39 -0.94
N VAL A 72 2.73 7.73 0.21
CA VAL A 72 1.41 7.23 0.60
C VAL A 72 0.36 7.66 -0.42
N ARG A 73 0.33 8.94 -0.80
CA ARG A 73 -0.60 9.45 -1.81
C ARG A 73 -0.45 8.73 -3.15
N ALA A 74 0.79 8.56 -3.64
CA ALA A 74 1.03 7.86 -4.89
C ALA A 74 0.55 6.39 -4.86
N ALA A 75 0.71 5.70 -3.73
CA ALA A 75 0.19 4.34 -3.56
C ALA A 75 -1.35 4.31 -3.55
N LEU A 76 -2.00 5.28 -2.90
CA LEU A 76 -3.47 5.41 -2.90
C LEU A 76 -4.02 5.72 -4.31
N ASP A 77 -3.36 6.60 -5.06
CA ASP A 77 -3.75 6.94 -6.43
C ASP A 77 -3.67 5.71 -7.37
N LEU A 78 -2.62 4.90 -7.21
CA LEU A 78 -2.50 3.62 -7.92
C LEU A 78 -3.62 2.65 -7.54
N ALA A 79 -4.00 2.59 -6.25
CA ALA A 79 -5.06 1.72 -5.76
C ALA A 79 -6.40 2.12 -6.38
N ALA A 80 -6.72 3.41 -6.38
CA ALA A 80 -7.95 3.96 -6.95
C ALA A 80 -8.06 3.70 -8.47
N GLY A 81 -6.93 3.62 -9.17
CA GLY A 81 -6.87 3.33 -10.60
C GLY A 81 -6.99 1.86 -10.99
N LEU A 82 -7.13 0.92 -10.05
CA LEU A 82 -7.28 -0.50 -10.35
C LEU A 82 -8.67 -0.79 -10.96
N PRO A 83 -8.75 -1.67 -11.98
CA PRO A 83 -10.01 -1.92 -12.69
C PRO A 83 -11.02 -2.70 -11.84
N ASP A 84 -10.54 -3.58 -10.98
CA ASP A 84 -11.36 -4.45 -10.15
C ASP A 84 -11.72 -3.80 -8.81
N GLU A 85 -13.01 -3.85 -8.42
CA GLU A 85 -13.50 -3.20 -7.21
C GLU A 85 -12.98 -3.84 -5.92
N TYR A 86 -12.88 -5.17 -5.90
CA TYR A 86 -12.29 -5.90 -4.78
C TYR A 86 -10.83 -5.46 -4.59
N GLU A 87 -10.06 -5.40 -5.67
CA GLU A 87 -8.66 -4.97 -5.63
C GLU A 87 -8.52 -3.50 -5.20
N ARG A 88 -9.39 -2.59 -5.67
CA ARG A 88 -9.39 -1.19 -5.20
C ARG A 88 -9.55 -1.12 -3.68
N LEU A 89 -10.54 -1.81 -3.12
CA LEU A 89 -10.81 -1.81 -1.68
C LEU A 89 -9.66 -2.47 -0.92
N TYR A 90 -9.23 -3.65 -1.37
CA TYR A 90 -8.19 -4.44 -0.73
C TYR A 90 -6.86 -3.68 -0.68
N TYR A 91 -6.37 -3.16 -1.82
CA TYR A 91 -5.08 -2.48 -1.85
C TYR A 91 -5.12 -1.11 -1.18
N THR A 92 -6.25 -0.38 -1.22
CA THR A 92 -6.41 0.84 -0.39
C THR A 92 -6.28 0.50 1.10
N GLY A 93 -6.89 -0.62 1.53
CA GLY A 93 -6.75 -1.13 2.90
C GLY A 93 -5.30 -1.45 3.26
N VAL A 94 -4.56 -2.11 2.36
CA VAL A 94 -3.13 -2.42 2.55
C VAL A 94 -2.28 -1.16 2.78
N VAL A 95 -2.53 -0.08 2.03
CA VAL A 95 -1.80 1.18 2.20
C VAL A 95 -2.05 1.78 3.58
N HIS A 96 -3.31 1.90 4.00
CA HIS A 96 -3.65 2.41 5.33
C HIS A 96 -3.16 1.51 6.46
N GLU A 97 -3.20 0.19 6.30
CA GLU A 97 -2.66 -0.75 7.29
C GLU A 97 -1.16 -0.49 7.51
N ARG A 98 -0.38 -0.42 6.43
CA ARG A 98 1.08 -0.20 6.49
C ARG A 98 1.42 1.17 7.08
N GLU A 99 0.66 2.20 6.72
CA GLU A 99 0.78 3.55 7.28
C GLU A 99 0.50 3.56 8.79
N GLY A 100 -0.58 2.91 9.24
CA GLY A 100 -0.89 2.78 10.66
C GLY A 100 0.18 2.01 11.43
N ARG A 101 0.66 0.88 10.88
CA ARG A 101 1.75 0.08 11.45
C ARG A 101 3.04 0.88 11.63
N ALA A 102 3.37 1.78 10.72
CA ALA A 102 4.56 2.63 10.82
C ALA A 102 4.50 3.60 12.03
N HIS A 103 3.31 3.92 12.52
CA HIS A 103 3.10 4.94 13.55
C HIS A 103 2.74 4.39 14.93
N VAL A 104 2.60 3.06 15.11
CA VAL A 104 2.12 2.45 16.37
C VAL A 104 2.93 2.82 17.61
N HIS A 105 4.21 3.16 17.46
CA HIS A 105 5.09 3.54 18.56
C HIS A 105 5.28 5.06 18.72
N ARG A 106 4.81 5.87 17.76
CA ARG A 106 5.04 7.33 17.74
C ARG A 106 3.75 8.11 17.94
N GLU A 107 2.67 7.70 17.27
CA GLU A 107 1.42 8.43 17.19
C GLU A 107 0.24 7.43 17.27
N GLY A 108 -0.03 6.94 18.48
CA GLY A 108 -0.97 5.83 18.70
C GLY A 108 -2.40 6.10 18.21
N THR A 109 -2.88 7.33 18.37
CA THR A 109 -4.20 7.76 17.88
C THR A 109 -4.27 7.75 16.36
N PHE A 110 -3.23 8.25 15.68
CA PHE A 110 -3.13 8.21 14.22
C PHE A 110 -3.06 6.76 13.72
N ALA A 111 -2.23 5.94 14.37
CA ALA A 111 -2.11 4.52 14.07
C ALA A 111 -3.45 3.79 14.21
N TYR A 112 -4.20 4.07 15.28
CA TYR A 112 -5.55 3.53 15.48
C TYR A 112 -6.47 3.90 14.31
N SER A 113 -6.60 5.19 13.98
CA SER A 113 -7.49 5.66 12.92
C SER A 113 -7.16 5.02 11.57
N LYS A 114 -5.87 4.84 11.25
CA LYS A 114 -5.44 4.18 10.02
C LYS A 114 -5.72 2.67 10.02
N LEU A 115 -5.47 1.97 11.12
CA LEU A 115 -5.76 0.54 11.24
C LEU A 115 -7.27 0.26 11.24
N GLN A 116 -8.07 1.11 11.87
CA GLN A 116 -9.53 1.05 11.80
C GLN A 116 -10.02 1.26 10.37
N ARG A 117 -9.51 2.30 9.68
CA ARG A 117 -9.86 2.55 8.28
C ARG A 117 -9.48 1.38 7.37
N ALA A 118 -8.32 0.78 7.58
CA ALA A 118 -7.89 -0.41 6.84
C ALA A 118 -8.85 -1.58 7.09
N ALA A 119 -9.25 -1.83 8.34
CA ALA A 119 -10.19 -2.88 8.70
C ALA A 119 -11.56 -2.69 8.01
N GLU A 120 -12.11 -1.48 7.99
CA GLU A 120 -13.36 -1.15 7.27
C GLU A 120 -13.27 -1.47 5.77
N LEU A 121 -12.13 -1.16 5.14
CA LEU A 121 -11.90 -1.43 3.72
C LEU A 121 -11.78 -2.94 3.45
N PHE A 122 -11.12 -3.68 4.34
CA PHE A 122 -11.05 -5.14 4.23
C PHE A 122 -12.42 -5.79 4.44
N GLU A 123 -13.25 -5.29 5.35
CA GLU A 123 -14.62 -5.76 5.52
C GLU A 123 -15.48 -5.49 4.27
N GLN A 124 -15.31 -4.33 3.63
CA GLN A 124 -15.96 -4.05 2.35
C GLN A 124 -15.47 -4.98 1.23
N ALA A 125 -14.15 -5.20 1.14
CA ALA A 125 -13.57 -6.13 0.16
C ALA A 125 -14.07 -7.56 0.41
N GLU A 126 -14.18 -7.99 1.66
CA GLU A 126 -14.68 -9.31 2.05
C GLU A 126 -16.07 -9.60 1.47
N ARG A 127 -16.97 -8.60 1.46
CA ARG A 127 -18.35 -8.74 0.98
C ARG A 127 -18.44 -9.06 -0.52
N ILE A 128 -17.45 -8.63 -1.30
CA ILE A 128 -17.41 -8.81 -2.76
C ILE A 128 -16.30 -9.75 -3.23
N ARG A 129 -15.64 -10.45 -2.29
CA ARG A 129 -14.46 -11.26 -2.60
C ARG A 129 -14.80 -12.45 -3.50
N PRO A 130 -13.88 -12.85 -4.41
CA PRO A 130 -14.00 -14.11 -5.14
C PRO A 130 -14.11 -15.32 -4.20
N PRO A 131 -14.84 -16.39 -4.56
CA PRO A 131 -14.91 -17.61 -3.77
C PRO A 131 -13.50 -18.17 -3.46
N GLY A 132 -13.25 -18.48 -2.19
CA GLY A 132 -11.96 -19.01 -1.71
C GLY A 132 -10.85 -17.98 -1.52
N ASN A 133 -11.10 -16.68 -1.77
CA ASN A 133 -10.14 -15.62 -1.51
C ASN A 133 -10.38 -14.95 -0.15
N ASP A 134 -9.84 -15.52 0.94
CA ASP A 134 -9.99 -14.96 2.28
C ASP A 134 -8.90 -13.93 2.66
N ALA A 135 -8.16 -13.40 1.67
CA ALA A 135 -7.07 -12.46 1.93
C ALA A 135 -7.52 -11.21 2.69
N ALA A 136 -8.71 -10.67 2.38
CA ALA A 136 -9.28 -9.53 3.10
C ALA A 136 -9.56 -9.86 4.57
N ILE A 137 -10.10 -11.05 4.88
CA ILE A 137 -10.37 -11.50 6.25
C ILE A 137 -9.06 -11.63 7.04
N LEU A 138 -8.02 -12.22 6.44
CA LEU A 138 -6.71 -12.36 7.06
C LEU A 138 -6.11 -10.99 7.44
N ARG A 139 -6.26 -10.00 6.55
CA ARG A 139 -5.80 -8.62 6.77
C ARG A 139 -6.62 -7.89 7.82
N TYR A 140 -7.95 -8.02 7.80
CA TYR A 140 -8.83 -7.50 8.87
C TYR A 140 -8.37 -8.00 10.25
N ASN A 141 -8.18 -9.31 10.37
CA ASN A 141 -7.70 -9.92 11.61
C ASN A 141 -6.32 -9.39 12.03
N ALA A 142 -5.44 -9.10 11.07
CA ALA A 142 -4.13 -8.52 11.34
C ALA A 142 -4.22 -7.07 11.85
N CYS A 143 -5.20 -6.27 11.39
CA CYS A 143 -5.49 -4.93 11.92
C CYS A 143 -5.98 -5.01 13.37
N VAL A 144 -6.93 -5.90 13.67
CA VAL A 144 -7.46 -6.10 15.03
C VAL A 144 -6.33 -6.48 15.99
N ARG A 145 -5.54 -7.50 15.65
CA ARG A 145 -4.39 -7.91 16.47
C ARG A 145 -3.38 -6.80 16.69
N ALA A 146 -3.14 -5.95 15.68
CA ALA A 146 -2.22 -4.81 15.81
C ALA A 146 -2.75 -3.77 16.81
N ILE A 147 -4.05 -3.42 16.73
CA ILE A 147 -4.71 -2.51 17.67
C ILE A 147 -4.61 -3.04 19.10
N GLU A 148 -4.91 -4.34 19.31
CA GLU A 148 -4.84 -4.99 20.62
C GLU A 148 -3.41 -5.05 21.17
N THR A 149 -2.45 -5.51 20.34
CA THR A 149 -1.04 -5.68 20.72
C THR A 149 -0.42 -4.37 21.19
N HIS A 150 -0.71 -3.28 20.48
CA HIS A 150 -0.17 -1.95 20.80
C HIS A 150 -1.09 -1.13 21.71
N ARG A 151 -2.22 -1.69 22.18
CA ARG A 151 -3.23 -1.04 23.04
C ARG A 151 -3.67 0.32 22.50
N LEU A 152 -3.82 0.40 21.18
CA LEU A 152 -4.18 1.64 20.50
C LEU A 152 -5.60 2.04 20.88
N ARG A 153 -5.85 3.36 20.95
CA ARG A 153 -7.15 3.91 21.33
C ARG A 153 -7.63 4.88 20.26
N ALA A 154 -8.95 4.95 20.12
CA ALA A 154 -9.59 5.98 19.32
C ALA A 154 -9.17 7.38 19.80
N PRO A 155 -9.18 8.39 18.92
CA PRO A 155 -9.14 9.77 19.33
C PRO A 155 -10.22 10.03 20.38
N VAL A 156 -9.88 10.80 21.42
CA VAL A 156 -10.88 11.28 22.37
C VAL A 156 -11.74 12.30 21.62
N ASP A 157 -13.04 12.10 21.58
CA ASP A 157 -13.96 13.08 21.01
C ASP A 157 -14.15 14.16 22.07
N ASP A 158 -13.44 15.29 21.95
CA ASP A 158 -13.59 16.45 22.84
C ASP A 158 -14.87 17.23 22.50
N GLY A 159 -15.99 16.51 22.41
CA GLY A 159 -17.31 16.99 21.99
C GLY A 159 -18.17 17.56 23.12
N ASP A 160 -17.59 18.11 24.18
CA ASP A 160 -18.34 18.70 25.32
C ASP A 160 -17.64 19.92 25.94
N GLY A 161 -17.13 20.82 25.10
CA GLY A 161 -16.41 22.03 25.51
C GLY A 161 -17.06 23.37 25.15
N LEU A 162 -18.35 23.40 24.80
CA LEU A 162 -19.04 24.63 24.37
C LEU A 162 -20.47 24.71 24.93
N LEU A 163 -20.60 24.74 26.26
CA LEU A 163 -21.76 25.32 26.95
C LEU A 163 -21.33 25.89 28.31
N GLU A 164 -20.69 27.07 28.31
CA GLU A 164 -20.82 28.09 29.37
C GLU A 164 -20.79 29.49 28.73
#